data_AF-E2AXG6-F1
#
_entry.id   AF-E2AXG6-F1
#
_cell.length_a   1.000
_cell.length_b   1.000
_cell.length_c   1.000
_cell.angle_alpha   90.00
_cell.angle_beta   90.00
_cell.angle_gamma   90.00
#
_symmetry.space_group_name_H-M   'P 1'
#
loop_
_entity.id
_entity.type
_entity.pdbx_description
1 polymer ?
#
loop_
_entity_poly.entity_id
_entity_poly.type
_entity_poly.pdbx_seq_one_letter_code
_entity_poly.pdbx_strand_id
1 'polypeptide(L)'
;LPKSSKTLMKTPTYTNVRRIAPGEYFHNGLRSALMTFLQKSQDDIDLISVQISIDGLPISKSFNSQLWPILGSVRPNFCDIFIIGCYFGPKKPYDCNEFLRDFVTEAKILLTEGLEYKGK
;
A
#
# COMPACT_ATOMS: atom_id res chain seq x y z
N LEU A 1 19.39 -28.31 -4.13
CA LEU A 1 19.24 -26.83 -4.18
C LEU A 1 17.78 -26.48 -4.47
N PRO A 2 17.20 -25.39 -3.92
CA PRO A 2 15.84 -25.01 -4.28
C PRO A 2 15.78 -24.56 -5.74
N LYS A 3 14.76 -25.02 -6.46
CA LYS A 3 14.65 -24.91 -7.94
C LYS A 3 14.36 -23.49 -8.45
N SER A 4 14.16 -22.51 -7.57
CA SER A 4 13.75 -21.16 -7.94
C SER A 4 13.97 -20.18 -6.78
N SER A 5 14.34 -18.92 -7.08
CA SER A 5 14.43 -17.83 -6.10
C SER A 5 13.11 -17.60 -5.34
N LYS A 6 11.96 -17.93 -5.97
CA LYS A 6 10.63 -17.87 -5.36
C LYS A 6 10.49 -18.78 -4.14
N THR A 7 11.18 -19.92 -4.14
CA THR A 7 11.17 -20.90 -3.04
C THR A 7 12.10 -20.48 -1.89
N LEU A 8 13.10 -19.63 -2.18
CA LEU A 8 14.06 -19.15 -1.19
C LEU A 8 13.47 -18.04 -0.30
N MET A 9 12.62 -17.18 -0.86
CA MET A 9 12.15 -15.94 -0.20
C MET A 9 10.86 -16.09 0.61
N LYS A 10 10.34 -17.32 0.83
CA LYS A 10 9.04 -17.58 1.50
C LYS A 10 7.95 -16.56 1.12
N THR A 11 7.91 -16.17 -0.15
CA THR A 11 6.98 -15.13 -0.61
C THR A 11 5.55 -15.66 -0.42
N PRO A 12 4.64 -14.88 0.20
CA PRO A 12 3.27 -15.33 0.39
C PRO A 12 2.68 -15.80 -0.94
N THR A 13 2.16 -17.02 -0.95
CA THR A 13 1.58 -17.64 -2.15
C THR A 13 0.15 -17.20 -2.43
N TYR A 14 -0.45 -16.46 -1.51
CA TYR A 14 -1.81 -15.95 -1.60
C TYR A 14 -1.90 -14.57 -0.95
N THR A 15 -2.54 -13.65 -1.66
CA THR A 15 -2.85 -12.30 -1.20
C THR A 15 -4.29 -12.02 -1.58
N ASN A 16 -5.03 -11.33 -0.72
CA ASN A 16 -6.42 -10.98 -1.03
C ASN A 16 -6.44 -9.88 -2.10
N VAL A 17 -6.77 -10.29 -3.33
CA VAL A 17 -6.93 -9.41 -4.48
C VAL A 17 -8.41 -9.41 -4.84
N ARG A 18 -8.99 -8.22 -4.98
CA ARG A 18 -10.38 -8.05 -5.41
C ARG A 18 -10.45 -7.49 -6.82
N ARG A 19 -11.53 -7.81 -7.51
CA ARG A 19 -11.81 -7.22 -8.83
C ARG A 19 -12.26 -5.77 -8.66
N ILE A 20 -11.64 -4.86 -9.41
CA ILE A 20 -12.10 -3.47 -9.61
C ILE A 20 -12.06 -3.26 -11.11
N ALA A 21 -13.22 -3.10 -11.75
CA ALA A 21 -13.26 -3.09 -13.21
C ALA A 21 -12.40 -1.96 -13.81
N PRO A 22 -11.60 -2.21 -14.86
CA PRO A 22 -11.46 -3.46 -15.63
C PRO A 22 -10.35 -4.43 -15.14
N GLY A 23 -9.74 -4.16 -13.99
CA GLY A 23 -8.61 -4.92 -13.46
C GLY A 23 -8.83 -5.46 -12.06
N GLU A 24 -7.76 -5.43 -11.29
CA GLU A 24 -7.65 -6.05 -9.98
C GLU A 24 -6.96 -5.09 -9.00
N TYR A 25 -7.32 -5.22 -7.73
CA TYR A 25 -6.82 -4.36 -6.66
C TYR A 25 -6.37 -5.19 -5.47
N PHE A 26 -5.19 -4.86 -4.98
CA PHE A 26 -4.62 -5.34 -3.74
C PHE A 26 -4.61 -4.23 -2.70
N HIS A 27 -5.02 -4.54 -1.48
CA HIS A 27 -4.93 -3.63 -0.34
C HIS A 27 -3.97 -4.20 0.72
N ASN A 28 -2.92 -3.44 1.03
CA ASN A 28 -1.99 -3.76 2.11
C ASN A 28 -2.37 -3.07 3.43
N GLY A 29 -2.90 -1.84 3.32
CA GLY A 29 -3.38 -1.04 4.43
C GLY A 29 -2.38 -0.01 4.95
N LEU A 30 -2.88 1.19 5.22
CA LEU A 30 -2.11 2.29 5.80
C LEU A 30 -1.75 1.98 7.25
N ARG A 31 -2.70 1.43 8.04
CA ARG A 31 -2.47 1.07 9.44
C ARG A 31 -1.32 0.07 9.58
N SER A 32 -1.34 -1.00 8.79
CA SER A 32 -0.30 -2.03 8.78
C SER A 32 1.08 -1.46 8.47
N ALA A 33 1.15 -0.55 7.49
CA ALA A 33 2.40 0.12 7.12
C ALA A 33 2.93 1.04 8.23
N LEU A 34 2.06 1.83 8.87
CA LEU A 34 2.44 2.69 9.99
C LEU A 34 2.89 1.90 11.22
N MET A 35 2.21 0.79 11.55
CA MET A 35 2.64 -0.10 12.63
C MET A 35 4.03 -0.68 12.35
N THR A 36 4.29 -1.10 11.12
CA THR A 36 5.63 -1.60 10.71
C THR A 36 6.68 -0.50 10.81
N PHE A 37 6.34 0.74 10.46
CA PHE A 37 7.22 1.90 10.63
C PHE A 37 7.53 2.16 12.11
N LEU A 38 6.51 2.19 12.97
CA LEU A 38 6.67 2.39 14.42
C LEU A 38 7.45 1.25 15.11
N GLN A 39 7.40 0.03 14.58
CA GLN A 39 8.22 -1.08 15.03
C GLN A 39 9.71 -0.91 14.71
N LYS A 40 10.02 -0.25 13.59
CA LYS A 40 11.39 0.03 13.16
C LYS A 40 11.93 1.29 13.82
N SER A 41 11.07 2.25 14.11
CA SER A 41 11.43 3.46 14.84
C SER A 41 11.83 3.13 16.28
N GLN A 42 12.92 3.73 16.74
CA GLN A 42 13.30 3.72 18.16
C GLN A 42 12.77 4.96 18.90
N ASP A 43 12.24 5.92 18.16
CA ASP A 43 11.79 7.20 18.69
C ASP A 43 10.38 7.11 19.27
N ASP A 44 10.16 7.91 20.31
CA ASP A 44 8.83 8.16 20.88
C ASP A 44 8.13 9.21 20.02
N ILE A 45 7.14 8.79 19.22
CA ILE A 45 6.52 9.61 18.17
C ILE A 45 5.07 9.90 18.54
N ASP A 46 4.78 11.15 18.88
CA ASP A 46 3.40 11.62 19.13
C ASP A 46 2.67 12.06 17.85
N LEU A 47 3.42 12.43 16.80
CA LEU A 47 2.84 12.91 15.54
C LEU A 47 3.52 12.28 14.33
N ILE A 48 2.72 11.58 13.53
CA ILE A 48 3.16 11.00 12.26
C ILE A 48 2.60 11.82 11.11
N SER A 49 3.49 12.43 10.32
CA SER A 49 3.11 13.03 9.03
C SER A 49 3.31 12.02 7.92
N VAL A 50 2.22 11.68 7.23
CA VAL A 50 2.24 10.77 6.06
C VAL A 50 2.07 11.58 4.78
N GLN A 51 2.93 11.34 3.80
CA GLN A 51 2.76 11.80 2.43
C GLN A 51 2.21 10.66 1.58
N ILE A 52 1.19 10.95 0.78
CA ILE A 52 0.52 9.97 -0.09
C ILE A 52 0.75 10.36 -1.55
N SER A 53 1.19 9.38 -2.34
CA SER A 53 1.40 9.54 -3.78
C SER A 53 0.63 8.45 -4.52
N ILE A 54 -0.11 8.85 -5.55
CA ILE A 54 -0.87 7.93 -6.42
C ILE A 54 -0.50 8.29 -7.85
N ASP A 55 0.25 7.41 -8.50
CA ASP A 55 0.73 7.63 -9.86
C ASP A 55 0.45 6.42 -10.75
N GLY A 56 0.27 6.66 -12.05
CA GLY A 56 0.03 5.62 -13.04
C GLY A 56 1.31 5.26 -13.78
N LEU A 57 1.84 4.07 -13.54
CA LEU A 57 3.04 3.58 -14.20
C LEU A 57 2.69 2.54 -15.30
N PRO A 58 3.08 2.75 -16.57
CA PRO A 58 3.03 1.69 -17.57
C PRO A 58 4.05 0.61 -17.23
N ILE A 59 3.60 -0.62 -16.97
CA ILE A 59 4.49 -1.74 -16.59
C ILE A 59 5.14 -2.41 -17.80
N SER A 60 4.46 -2.44 -18.95
CA SER A 60 4.86 -3.26 -20.08
C SER A 60 4.84 -2.49 -21.38
N LYS A 61 5.85 -2.71 -22.21
CA LYS A 61 5.93 -2.21 -23.60
C LYS A 61 5.06 -3.04 -24.57
N SER A 62 4.64 -4.24 -24.17
CA SER A 62 3.94 -5.21 -25.04
C SER A 62 2.51 -5.52 -24.61
N PHE A 63 2.12 -5.18 -23.38
CA PHE A 63 0.76 -5.31 -22.85
C PHE A 63 0.28 -3.94 -22.40
N ASN A 64 -0.93 -3.55 -22.80
CA ASN A 64 -1.59 -2.29 -22.42
C ASN A 64 -1.93 -2.21 -20.90
N SER A 65 -1.29 -3.00 -20.05
CA SER A 65 -1.51 -3.02 -18.61
C SER A 65 -0.82 -1.84 -17.90
N GLN A 66 -1.56 -1.19 -17.03
CA GLN A 66 -1.15 -0.07 -16.19
C GLN A 66 -1.18 -0.49 -14.72
N LEU A 67 -0.23 0.02 -13.95
CA LEU A 67 -0.20 -0.11 -12.51
C LEU A 67 -0.46 1.24 -11.87
N TRP A 68 -1.29 1.24 -10.85
CA TRP A 68 -1.66 2.41 -10.08
C TRP A 68 -1.44 2.11 -8.60
N PRO A 69 -0.20 2.24 -8.10
CA PRO A 69 0.08 2.12 -6.68
C PRO A 69 -0.45 3.33 -5.89
N ILE A 70 -0.93 3.06 -4.69
CA ILE A 70 -1.14 4.03 -3.61
C ILE A 70 0.07 3.86 -2.70
N LEU A 71 0.96 4.85 -2.73
CA LEU A 71 2.20 4.86 -1.97
C LEU A 71 2.07 5.81 -0.79
N GLY A 72 2.68 5.42 0.33
CA GLY A 72 2.85 6.25 1.50
C GLY A 72 4.32 6.39 1.87
N SER A 73 4.65 7.52 2.50
CA SER A 73 5.96 7.73 3.14
C SER A 73 5.79 8.57 4.39
N VAL A 74 6.64 8.37 5.39
CA VAL A 74 6.53 9.02 6.71
C VAL A 74 7.69 9.98 6.94
N ARG A 75 7.40 11.18 7.46
CA ARG A 75 8.44 12.14 7.90
C ARG A 75 9.12 11.70 9.20
N PRO A 76 10.38 12.11 9.45
CA PRO A 76 11.20 13.03 8.63
C PRO A 76 11.92 12.34 7.46
N ASN A 77 12.05 11.02 7.49
CA ASN A 77 12.83 10.27 6.51
C ASN A 77 11.94 9.73 5.38
N PHE A 78 11.73 10.56 4.35
CA PHE A 78 10.96 10.17 3.16
C PHE A 78 11.61 9.06 2.30
N CYS A 79 12.75 8.52 2.71
CA CYS A 79 13.39 7.40 2.03
C CYS A 79 12.58 6.11 2.15
N ASP A 80 11.79 5.95 3.22
CA ASP A 80 10.96 4.77 3.41
C ASP A 80 9.60 4.95 2.72
N ILE A 81 9.48 4.37 1.52
CA ILE A 81 8.25 4.28 0.75
C ILE A 81 7.62 2.91 0.99
N PHE A 82 6.32 2.90 1.28
CA PHE A 82 5.54 1.68 1.43
C PHE A 82 4.29 1.69 0.54
N ILE A 83 3.84 0.50 0.16
CA ILE A 83 2.61 0.32 -0.60
C ILE A 83 1.43 0.22 0.38
N ILE A 84 0.42 1.06 0.17
CA ILE A 84 -0.85 1.02 0.88
C ILE A 84 -1.85 0.17 0.11
N GLY A 85 -1.86 0.32 -1.21
CA GLY A 85 -2.68 -0.46 -2.12
C GLY A 85 -2.13 -0.37 -3.53
N CYS A 86 -2.60 -1.24 -4.41
CA CYS A 86 -2.12 -1.28 -5.78
C CYS A 86 -3.20 -1.81 -6.70
N TYR A 87 -3.49 -1.06 -7.76
CA TYR A 87 -4.36 -1.51 -8.83
C TYR A 87 -3.54 -1.91 -10.06
N PHE A 88 -3.94 -2.99 -10.71
CA PHE A 88 -3.38 -3.47 -11.96
C PHE A 88 -4.48 -3.79 -12.95
N GLY A 89 -4.39 -3.25 -14.16
CA GLY A 89 -5.38 -3.54 -15.19
C GLY A 89 -5.05 -2.93 -16.55
N PRO A 90 -5.81 -3.26 -17.61
CA PRO A 90 -5.55 -2.78 -18.97
C PRO A 90 -5.80 -1.28 -19.16
N LYS A 91 -6.47 -0.64 -18.20
CA LYS A 91 -6.75 0.80 -18.15
C LYS A 91 -6.81 1.21 -16.67
N LYS A 92 -6.79 2.51 -16.40
CA LYS A 92 -7.16 3.04 -15.08
C LYS A 92 -8.51 2.47 -14.59
N PRO A 93 -8.73 2.37 -13.27
CA PRO A 93 -10.02 1.97 -12.71
C PRO A 93 -11.16 2.80 -13.30
N TYR A 94 -12.30 2.18 -13.58
CA TYR A 94 -13.47 2.92 -14.06
C TYR A 94 -14.12 3.75 -12.97
N ASP A 95 -14.07 3.28 -11.73
CA ASP A 95 -14.53 4.01 -10.55
C ASP A 95 -13.36 4.30 -9.61
N CYS A 96 -13.01 5.58 -9.48
CA CYS A 96 -11.99 6.04 -8.54
C CYS A 96 -12.41 5.82 -7.08
N ASN A 97 -13.72 5.85 -6.77
CA ASN A 97 -14.19 5.61 -5.41
C ASN A 97 -13.94 4.17 -4.99
N GLU A 98 -14.18 3.20 -5.89
CA GLU A 98 -13.90 1.79 -5.61
C GLU A 98 -12.40 1.54 -5.36
N PHE A 99 -11.55 2.19 -6.16
CA PHE A 99 -10.09 2.13 -6.02
C PHE A 99 -9.60 2.74 -4.70
N LEU A 100 -10.13 3.90 -4.29
CA LEU A 100 -9.69 4.62 -3.10
C LEU A 100 -10.41 4.21 -1.81
N ARG A 101 -11.52 3.45 -1.91
CA ARG A 101 -12.44 3.18 -0.80
C ARG A 101 -11.73 2.74 0.48
N ASP A 102 -10.88 1.71 0.37
CA ASP A 102 -10.26 1.11 1.55
C ASP A 102 -9.26 2.08 2.18
N PHE A 103 -8.39 2.66 1.36
CA PHE A 103 -7.42 3.67 1.79
C PHE A 103 -8.12 4.85 2.48
N VAL A 104 -9.16 5.42 1.88
CA VAL A 104 -9.89 6.57 2.44
C VAL A 104 -10.60 6.19 3.73
N THR A 105 -11.16 4.99 3.81
CA THR A 105 -11.84 4.50 5.02
C THR A 105 -10.85 4.36 6.16
N GLU A 106 -9.70 3.71 5.93
CA GLU A 106 -8.64 3.59 6.92
C GLU A 106 -8.05 4.94 7.33
N ALA A 107 -7.78 5.81 6.36
CA ALA A 107 -7.23 7.14 6.63
C ALA A 107 -8.18 7.97 7.49
N LYS A 108 -9.49 7.90 7.24
CA LYS A 108 -10.49 8.56 8.09
C LYS A 108 -10.45 8.03 9.51
N ILE A 109 -10.46 6.71 9.69
CA ILE A 109 -10.39 6.08 11.02
C ILE A 109 -9.12 6.52 11.76
N LEU A 110 -7.96 6.47 11.09
CA LEU A 110 -6.68 6.87 11.69
C LEU A 110 -6.63 8.37 12.04
N LEU A 111 -7.28 9.23 11.27
CA LEU A 111 -7.36 10.66 11.57
C LEU A 111 -8.33 10.97 12.73
N THR A 112 -9.38 10.16 12.91
CA THR A 112 -10.38 10.38 13.97
C THR A 112 -10.03 9.70 15.29
N GLU A 113 -9.50 8.49 15.23
CA GLU A 113 -9.23 7.65 16.40
C GLU A 113 -7.74 7.64 16.79
N GLY A 114 -6.86 8.09 15.89
CA GLY A 114 -5.41 7.96 16.07
C GLY A 114 -4.92 6.54 15.80
N LEU A 115 -3.66 6.29 16.16
CA LEU A 115 -3.02 4.98 16.03
C LEU A 115 -2.37 4.63 17.36
N GLU A 116 -2.92 3.61 18.04
CA GLU A 116 -2.35 3.14 19.30
C GLU A 116 -1.17 2.19 19.05
N TYR A 117 -0.03 2.46 19.66
CA TYR A 117 1.17 1.63 19.64
C TYR A 117 1.88 1.65 21.00
N LYS A 118 2.08 0.46 21.59
CA LYS A 118 2.68 0.28 22.94
C LYS A 118 1.96 1.05 24.06
N GLY A 119 0.64 1.21 23.95
CA GLY A 119 -0.19 1.89 24.96
C GLY A 119 -0.14 3.41 24.90
N LYS A 120 0.27 3.96 23.76
CA LYS A 120 0.21 5.38 23.40
C LYS A 120 -0.57 5.54 22.11
#